data_AF-A0A8X6MGX4-F1
#
_entry.id   AF-A0A8X6MGX4-F1
#
_cell.length_a   1.000
_cell.length_b   1.000
_cell.length_c   1.000
_cell.angle_alpha   90.00
_cell.angle_beta   90.00
_cell.angle_gamma   90.00
#
_symmetry.space_group_name_H-M   'P 1'
#
loop_
_entity.id
_entity.type
_entity.pdbx_description
1 polymer ?
#
loop_
_entity_poly.entity_id
_entity_poly.type
_entity_poly.pdbx_seq_one_letter_code
_entity_poly.pdbx_strand_id
1 'polypeptide(L)'
;GWQQDLLEIIDADELPVFLGGNKTDPDGNPFCKTIIKHGEPVPEKYFLCNRKKLLSKSSHFQKLTVLRSSMEEIRFKITEQGSVLEWEFETKNRDIGFVVYFNSSEDCHPVEVVPKQRVDTYYGPEKNSFKCENVGI
;
A
#
# COMPACT_ATOMS: atom_id res chain seq x y z
N GLY A 1 -12.67 -8.14 25.29
CA GLY A 1 -11.59 -7.36 24.65
C GLY A 1 -10.68 -8.38 24.04
N TRP A 2 -10.16 -8.17 22.83
CA TRP A 2 -9.78 -9.29 21.93
C TRP A 2 -8.91 -10.40 22.56
N GLN A 3 -8.06 -10.10 23.54
CA GLN A 3 -7.26 -11.09 24.27
C GLN A 3 -8.11 -12.02 25.17
N GLN A 4 -9.09 -11.49 25.92
CA GLN A 4 -10.02 -12.31 26.72
C GLN A 4 -10.85 -13.22 25.82
N ASP A 5 -11.30 -12.71 24.68
CA ASP A 5 -12.14 -13.44 23.74
C ASP A 5 -11.38 -14.66 23.16
N LEU A 6 -10.05 -14.59 23.03
CA LEU A 6 -9.20 -15.73 22.66
C LEU A 6 -9.08 -16.79 23.78
N LEU A 7 -9.05 -16.38 25.04
CA LEU A 7 -8.94 -17.28 26.19
C LEU A 7 -10.23 -18.08 26.46
N GLU A 8 -11.37 -17.65 25.90
CA GLU A 8 -12.61 -18.43 25.95
C GLU A 8 -12.57 -19.67 25.05
N ILE A 9 -11.70 -19.68 24.03
CA ILE A 9 -11.62 -20.74 23.02
C ILE A 9 -10.29 -21.50 23.03
N ILE A 10 -9.22 -20.93 23.60
CA ILE A 10 -7.88 -21.51 23.65
C ILE A 10 -7.39 -21.44 25.09
N ASP A 11 -6.84 -22.54 25.59
CA ASP A 11 -6.22 -22.60 26.91
C ASP A 11 -5.06 -21.57 27.02
N ALA A 12 -4.97 -20.89 28.15
CA ALA A 12 -3.94 -19.90 28.41
C ALA A 12 -2.51 -20.47 28.21
N ASP A 13 -2.27 -21.73 28.57
CA ASP A 13 -0.95 -22.34 28.46
C ASP A 13 -0.61 -22.78 27.01
N GLU A 14 -1.60 -22.77 26.12
CA GLU A 14 -1.44 -23.01 24.68
C GLU A 14 -1.43 -21.72 23.85
N LEU A 15 -1.81 -20.58 24.44
CA LEU A 15 -1.83 -19.29 23.76
C LEU A 15 -0.53 -18.51 24.06
N PRO A 16 0.20 -18.03 23.03
CA PRO A 16 1.36 -17.17 23.22
C PRO A 16 1.08 -15.93 24.07
N VAL A 17 2.06 -15.52 24.87
CA VAL A 17 1.95 -14.33 25.74
C VAL A 17 1.61 -13.07 24.95
N PHE A 18 2.17 -12.87 23.76
CA PHE A 18 1.85 -11.69 22.93
C PHE A 18 0.38 -11.64 22.46
N LEU A 19 -0.34 -12.77 22.52
CA LEU A 19 -1.77 -12.89 22.21
C LEU A 19 -2.65 -12.91 23.46
N GLY A 20 -2.08 -12.81 24.67
CA GLY A 20 -2.80 -12.74 25.94
C GLY A 20 -2.80 -14.02 26.77
N GLY A 21 -2.05 -15.06 26.39
CA GLY A 21 -1.89 -16.28 27.19
C GLY A 21 -0.61 -16.34 28.02
N ASN A 22 -0.15 -17.55 28.34
CA ASN A 22 1.02 -17.84 29.16
C ASN A 22 2.14 -18.53 28.37
N LYS A 23 1.89 -19.00 27.15
CA LYS A 23 2.86 -19.79 26.38
C LYS A 23 4.05 -18.92 25.97
N THR A 24 5.25 -19.41 26.25
CA THR A 24 6.51 -18.85 25.77
C THR A 24 7.32 -19.92 25.04
N ASP A 25 8.33 -19.49 24.28
CA ASP A 25 9.38 -20.41 23.83
C ASP A 25 10.16 -20.98 25.04
N PRO A 26 10.96 -22.05 24.84
CA PRO A 26 11.82 -22.61 25.90
C PRO A 26 12.82 -21.62 26.51
N ASP A 27 13.19 -20.57 25.78
CA ASP A 27 14.05 -19.48 26.23
C ASP A 27 13.28 -18.33 26.94
N GLY A 28 11.97 -18.48 27.10
CA GLY A 28 11.08 -17.49 27.70
C GLY A 28 10.56 -16.44 26.72
N ASN A 29 10.80 -16.56 25.40
CA ASN A 29 10.35 -15.56 24.45
C ASN A 29 8.80 -15.52 24.34
N PRO A 30 8.16 -14.36 24.63
CA PRO A 30 6.70 -14.25 24.63
C PRO A 30 6.08 -14.28 23.24
N PHE A 31 6.89 -14.15 22.18
CA PHE A 31 6.45 -14.18 20.79
C PHE A 31 6.43 -15.57 20.16
N CYS A 32 6.87 -16.59 20.91
CA CYS A 32 6.94 -17.98 20.46
C CYS A 32 7.59 -18.13 19.07
N LYS A 33 8.74 -17.46 18.83
CA LYS A 33 9.43 -17.37 17.52
C LYS A 33 9.91 -18.73 16.98
N THR A 34 10.04 -19.73 17.85
CA THR A 34 10.35 -21.10 17.41
C THR A 34 9.19 -21.70 16.61
N ILE A 35 7.95 -21.35 16.94
CA ILE A 35 6.71 -21.85 16.33
C ILE A 35 6.15 -20.82 15.31
N ILE A 36 6.13 -19.55 15.67
CA ILE A 36 5.51 -18.46 14.91
C ILE A 36 6.60 -17.66 14.20
N LYS A 37 6.53 -17.64 12.86
CA LYS A 37 7.41 -16.79 12.04
C LYS A 37 6.79 -15.41 11.92
N HIS A 38 7.37 -14.45 12.63
CA HIS A 38 7.05 -13.03 12.48
C HIS A 38 7.68 -12.53 11.19
N GLY A 39 6.94 -11.75 10.41
CA GLY A 39 7.42 -11.19 9.16
C GLY A 39 8.59 -10.23 9.41
N GLU A 40 9.72 -10.47 8.74
CA GLU A 40 10.91 -9.63 8.79
C GLU A 40 11.18 -9.05 7.40
N PRO A 41 11.87 -7.90 7.28
CA PRO A 41 12.31 -7.40 5.99
C PRO A 41 13.09 -8.46 5.22
N VAL A 42 12.66 -8.74 3.99
CA VAL A 42 13.35 -9.71 3.12
C VAL A 42 14.70 -9.12 2.70
N PRO A 43 15.83 -9.81 2.88
CA PRO A 43 17.12 -9.31 2.44
C PRO A 43 17.19 -9.09 0.92
N GLU A 44 17.80 -7.98 0.47
CA GLU A 44 17.84 -7.58 -0.94
C GLU A 44 18.41 -8.65 -1.88
N LYS A 45 19.34 -9.48 -1.41
CA LYS A 45 19.90 -10.60 -2.19
C LYS A 45 18.86 -11.64 -2.65
N TYR A 46 17.70 -11.68 -2.00
CA TYR A 46 16.57 -12.54 -2.38
C TYR A 46 15.53 -11.81 -3.24
N PHE A 47 15.73 -10.51 -3.50
CA PHE A 47 14.85 -9.78 -4.41
C PHE A 47 15.06 -10.33 -5.81
N LEU A 48 13.99 -10.84 -6.40
CA LEU A 48 13.98 -11.20 -7.80
C LEU A 48 14.06 -9.90 -8.62
N CYS A 49 15.28 -9.49 -8.95
CA CYS A 49 15.57 -8.36 -9.85
C CYS A 49 15.21 -8.73 -11.29
N ASN A 50 13.92 -8.88 -11.60
CA ASN A 50 13.45 -9.13 -12.97
C ASN A 50 11.96 -8.84 -13.16
N ARG A 51 11.41 -7.79 -12.52
CA ARG A 51 10.11 -7.26 -12.93
C ARG A 51 10.28 -6.50 -14.24
N LYS A 52 10.31 -7.25 -15.35
CA LYS A 52 10.01 -6.70 -16.69
C LYS A 52 8.69 -5.92 -16.58
N LYS A 53 8.52 -4.84 -17.35
CA LYS A 53 7.24 -4.13 -17.47
C LYS A 53 6.08 -5.14 -17.65
N LEU A 54 5.32 -5.38 -16.58
CA LEU A 54 4.29 -6.42 -16.50
C LEU A 54 2.93 -5.81 -16.79
N LEU A 55 2.71 -4.54 -16.40
CA LEU A 55 1.43 -3.87 -16.66
C LEU A 55 1.18 -3.77 -18.15
N SER A 56 2.19 -3.35 -18.94
CA SER A 56 2.05 -3.24 -20.40
C SER A 56 1.65 -4.54 -21.14
N LYS A 57 1.71 -5.70 -20.47
CA LYS A 57 1.32 -7.02 -21.00
C LYS A 57 -0.01 -7.54 -20.44
N SER A 58 -0.57 -6.90 -19.41
CA SER A 58 -1.86 -7.26 -18.82
C SER A 58 -3.03 -6.83 -19.73
N SER A 59 -4.19 -7.48 -19.68
CA SER A 59 -5.39 -7.02 -20.40
C SER A 59 -6.15 -5.90 -19.69
N HIS A 60 -5.80 -5.59 -18.44
CA HIS A 60 -6.60 -4.75 -17.55
C HIS A 60 -6.08 -3.31 -17.38
N PHE A 61 -5.09 -2.88 -18.16
CA PHE A 61 -4.54 -1.52 -18.06
C PHE A 61 -5.08 -0.60 -19.16
N GLN A 62 -5.26 0.67 -18.81
CA GLN A 62 -5.55 1.72 -19.77
C GLN A 62 -4.25 2.42 -20.20
N LYS A 63 -4.17 2.79 -21.48
CA LYS A 63 -3.05 3.57 -22.02
C LYS A 63 -3.43 5.03 -22.04
N LEU A 64 -2.68 5.85 -21.33
CA LEU A 64 -2.78 7.31 -21.35
C LEU A 64 -1.56 7.90 -22.05
N THR A 65 -1.77 8.83 -22.99
CA THR A 65 -0.69 9.51 -23.70
C THR A 65 -0.59 10.95 -23.19
N VAL A 66 0.52 11.27 -22.52
CA VAL A 66 0.82 12.62 -22.05
C VAL A 66 1.75 13.29 -23.06
N LEU A 67 1.33 14.43 -23.62
CA LEU A 67 2.12 15.19 -24.58
C LEU A 67 3.25 15.95 -23.86
N ARG A 68 4.25 16.38 -24.64
CA ARG A 68 5.36 17.17 -24.10
C ARG A 68 4.83 18.46 -23.48
N SER A 69 5.21 18.70 -22.22
CA SER A 69 4.78 19.87 -21.45
C SER A 69 3.26 19.98 -21.24
N SER A 70 2.52 18.86 -21.35
CA SER A 70 1.12 18.78 -20.96
C SER A 70 0.95 18.02 -19.64
N MET A 71 -0.27 18.05 -19.12
CA MET A 71 -0.71 17.30 -17.94
C MET A 71 -2.04 16.63 -18.30
N GLU A 72 -2.19 15.38 -17.91
CA GLU A 72 -3.46 14.65 -17.99
C GLU A 72 -3.99 14.45 -16.59
N GLU A 73 -5.29 14.63 -16.39
CA GLU A 73 -5.96 14.57 -15.10
C GLU A 73 -6.95 13.41 -15.07
N ILE A 74 -6.93 12.63 -13.99
CA ILE A 74 -7.90 11.57 -13.72
C ILE A 74 -8.59 11.92 -12.39
N ARG A 75 -9.92 12.02 -12.40
CA ARG A 75 -10.72 12.42 -11.24
C ARG A 75 -11.50 11.25 -10.68
N PHE A 76 -11.56 11.14 -9.36
CA PHE A 76 -12.32 10.12 -8.65
C PHE A 76 -13.21 10.78 -7.60
N LYS A 77 -14.52 10.53 -7.65
CA LYS A 77 -15.42 11.03 -6.61
C LYS A 77 -15.38 10.09 -5.40
N ILE A 78 -14.99 10.61 -4.25
CA ILE A 78 -14.97 9.89 -2.97
C ILE A 78 -16.34 10.04 -2.33
N THR A 79 -17.14 8.96 -2.34
CA THR A 79 -18.48 8.93 -1.74
C THR A 79 -18.49 8.48 -0.28
N GLU A 80 -17.44 7.78 0.15
CA GLU A 80 -17.34 7.20 1.49
C GLU A 80 -16.07 7.67 2.20
N GLN A 81 -16.21 8.05 3.45
CA GLN A 81 -15.09 8.49 4.27
C GLN A 81 -14.18 7.31 4.60
N GLY A 82 -12.86 7.50 4.50
CA GLY A 82 -11.88 6.46 4.80
C GLY A 82 -11.62 5.48 3.65
N SER A 83 -12.20 5.72 2.46
CA SER A 83 -11.83 5.00 1.24
C SER A 83 -10.34 5.12 0.94
N VAL A 84 -9.80 4.20 0.15
CA VAL A 84 -8.39 4.20 -0.26
C VAL A 84 -8.30 4.40 -1.77
N LEU A 85 -7.60 5.44 -2.19
CA LEU A 85 -7.20 5.63 -3.58
C LEU A 85 -5.91 4.83 -3.81
N GLU A 86 -5.95 3.84 -4.68
CA GLU A 86 -4.78 3.06 -5.09
C GLU A 86 -4.44 3.37 -6.56
N TRP A 87 -3.14 3.50 -6.86
CA TRP A 87 -2.69 3.63 -8.23
C TRP A 87 -1.53 2.70 -8.52
N GLU A 88 -1.48 2.25 -9.77
CA GLU A 88 -0.38 1.50 -10.34
C GLU A 88 -0.15 1.96 -11.78
N PHE A 89 1.07 2.40 -12.13
CA PHE A 89 1.37 2.83 -13.50
C PHE A 89 2.79 2.49 -13.94
N GLU A 90 2.97 2.40 -15.27
CA GLU A 90 4.26 2.25 -15.94
C GLU A 90 4.45 3.37 -16.97
N THR A 91 5.62 4.00 -16.98
CA THR A 91 6.01 4.91 -18.06
C THR A 91 6.64 4.12 -19.21
N LYS A 92 6.24 4.43 -20.45
CA LYS A 92 6.86 3.82 -21.64
C LYS A 92 8.31 4.30 -21.79
N ASN A 93 8.50 5.62 -21.77
CA ASN A 93 9.77 6.30 -22.01
C ASN A 93 9.92 7.44 -20.99
N ARG A 94 11.11 7.55 -20.36
CA ARG A 94 11.46 8.59 -19.37
C ARG A 94 10.57 8.58 -18.13
N ASP A 95 10.91 9.47 -17.20
CA ASP A 95 10.14 9.78 -16.01
C ASP A 95 8.92 10.66 -16.35
N ILE A 96 7.95 10.67 -15.45
CA ILE A 96 6.75 11.51 -15.50
C ILE A 96 6.62 12.31 -14.21
N GLY A 97 6.05 13.52 -14.30
CA GLY A 97 5.63 14.24 -13.10
C GLY A 97 4.30 13.68 -12.61
N PHE A 98 4.24 13.23 -11.36
CA PHE A 98 3.03 12.70 -10.73
C PHE A 98 2.71 13.49 -9.47
N VAL A 99 1.42 13.80 -9.26
CA VAL A 99 0.90 14.57 -8.12
C VAL A 99 -0.54 14.12 -7.87
N VAL A 100 -0.97 14.12 -6.61
CA VAL A 100 -2.37 13.88 -6.23
C VAL A 100 -2.88 15.10 -5.50
N TYR A 101 -4.02 15.60 -5.95
CA TYR A 101 -4.75 16.68 -5.31
C TYR A 101 -6.04 16.14 -4.70
N PHE A 102 -6.53 16.83 -3.68
CA PHE A 102 -7.85 16.64 -3.11
C PHE A 102 -8.63 17.95 -3.15
N ASN A 103 -9.87 17.87 -3.59
CA ASN A 103 -10.82 18.96 -3.62
C ASN A 103 -12.03 18.59 -2.77
N SER A 104 -12.40 19.45 -1.82
CA SER A 104 -13.64 19.24 -1.04
C SER A 104 -14.91 19.33 -1.89
N SER A 105 -14.85 20.06 -3.01
CA SER A 105 -15.92 20.24 -4.00
C SER A 105 -15.31 20.67 -5.34
N GLU A 106 -16.08 20.58 -6.44
CA GLU A 106 -15.59 20.91 -7.80
C GLU A 106 -15.04 22.34 -7.93
N ASP A 107 -15.59 23.30 -7.18
CA ASP A 107 -15.20 24.72 -7.22
C ASP A 107 -14.12 25.11 -6.19
N CYS A 108 -13.64 24.15 -5.39
CA CYS A 108 -12.66 24.43 -4.35
C CYS A 108 -11.23 24.42 -4.90
N HIS A 109 -10.32 25.14 -4.24
CA HIS A 109 -8.91 25.11 -4.59
C HIS A 109 -8.32 23.73 -4.25
N PRO A 110 -7.58 23.11 -5.18
CA PRO A 110 -6.97 21.81 -4.95
C PRO A 110 -5.90 21.87 -3.88
N VAL A 111 -5.97 20.92 -2.95
CA VAL A 111 -4.96 20.72 -1.91
C VAL A 111 -4.05 19.56 -2.32
N GLU A 112 -2.75 19.79 -2.36
CA GLU A 112 -1.77 18.74 -2.67
C GLU A 112 -1.70 17.75 -1.50
N VAL A 113 -2.12 16.51 -1.74
CA VAL A 113 -2.13 15.43 -0.72
C VAL A 113 -1.01 14.42 -0.92
N VAL A 114 -0.53 14.28 -2.17
CA VAL A 114 0.72 13.58 -2.49
C VAL A 114 1.61 14.55 -3.24
N PRO A 115 2.80 14.88 -2.71
CA PRO A 115 3.64 15.90 -3.30
C PRO A 115 4.05 15.60 -4.74
N LYS A 116 4.19 16.65 -5.56
CA LYS A 116 4.64 16.48 -6.94
C LYS A 116 6.05 15.90 -6.99
N GLN A 117 6.18 14.73 -7.60
CA GLN A 117 7.46 14.03 -7.76
C GLN A 117 7.71 13.58 -9.20
N ARG A 118 8.99 13.42 -9.55
CA ARG A 118 9.41 12.83 -10.82
C ARG A 118 9.59 11.33 -10.61
N VAL A 119 8.78 10.53 -11.27
CA VAL A 119 8.74 9.08 -11.12
C VAL A 119 9.19 8.43 -12.42
N ASP A 120 10.22 7.58 -12.34
CA ASP A 120 10.55 6.62 -13.39
C ASP A 120 10.13 5.22 -12.96
N THR A 121 9.70 4.41 -13.93
CA THR A 121 9.26 3.03 -13.68
C THR A 121 10.23 2.06 -14.36
N TYR A 122 11.55 2.36 -14.32
CA TYR A 122 12.56 1.58 -15.03
C TYR A 122 12.71 0.17 -14.44
N TYR A 123 12.68 0.07 -13.10
CA TYR A 123 12.86 -1.18 -12.36
C TYR A 123 11.54 -1.93 -12.06
N GLY A 124 10.39 -1.32 -12.36
CA GLY A 124 9.07 -1.88 -12.15
C GLY A 124 7.98 -0.80 -12.17
N PRO A 125 6.69 -1.19 -12.16
CA PRO A 125 5.58 -0.25 -12.00
C PRO A 125 5.69 0.53 -10.70
N GLU A 126 5.29 1.79 -10.73
CA GLU A 126 5.02 2.56 -9.52
C GLU A 126 3.72 2.06 -8.92
N LYS A 127 3.71 1.72 -7.63
CA LYS A 127 2.50 1.31 -6.90
C LYS A 127 2.44 2.03 -5.57
N ASN A 128 1.34 2.72 -5.30
CA ASN A 128 1.13 3.37 -4.02
C ASN A 128 -0.36 3.57 -3.73
N SER A 129 -0.69 4.03 -2.53
CA SER A 129 -2.05 4.32 -2.13
C SER A 129 -2.13 5.53 -1.18
N PHE A 130 -3.31 6.11 -1.12
CA PHE A 130 -3.62 7.24 -0.25
C PHE A 130 -4.96 7.01 0.44
N LYS A 131 -5.00 7.19 1.76
CA LYS A 131 -6.24 7.08 2.54
C LYS A 131 -7.01 8.40 2.45
N CYS A 132 -8.18 8.37 1.83
CA CYS A 132 -9.06 9.51 1.69
C CYS A 132 -9.83 9.74 3.00
N GLU A 133 -9.34 10.64 3.85
CA GLU A 133 -9.97 10.93 5.14
C GLU A 133 -11.32 11.64 5.02
N ASN A 134 -11.64 12.22 3.87
CA ASN A 134 -12.86 13.02 3.65
C ASN A 134 -13.50 12.69 2.29
N VAL A 135 -14.81 12.94 2.18
CA VAL A 135 -15.54 12.89 0.91
C VAL A 135 -15.19 14.11 0.06
N GLY A 136 -15.12 13.94 -1.26
CA GLY A 136 -14.63 14.97 -2.17
C GLY A 136 -14.24 14.39 -3.54
N ILE A 137 -13.26 15.02 -4.19
CA ILE A 137 -12.69 14.63 -5.48
C ILE A 137 -11.17 14.55 -5.36
#